data_AF-A0A9W6U4N3-F1
#
_entry.id   AF-A0A9W6U4N3-F1
#
_cell.length_a   1.000
_cell.length_b   1.000
_cell.length_c   1.000
_cell.angle_alpha   90.00
_cell.angle_beta   90.00
_cell.angle_gamma   90.00
#
_symmetry.space_group_name_H-M   'P 1'
#
loop_
_entity.id
_entity.type
_entity.pdbx_description
1 polymer ?
#
loop_
_entity_poly.entity_id
_entity_poly.type
_entity_poly.pdbx_seq_one_letter_code
_entity_poly.pdbx_strand_id
1 'polypeptide(L)'
;MANVTVQHEVDATDAEQMKTLGRFDRVIWNFPCVRAPRGEDGQNQEMEMNKQLLHGFFAHVGQMLTPTGEVHVTHKTKAPFGQWGIENIAKTNKLRHQQSVIFDRCLYPGYSNKKVLSKGSFPIWDSLTFVFVSEDRAEPETPAEGEGAAKVDKEASGVPVEPVTMDILKKLYLLLTPSLDDMLGSKKKKKKAFHNGNQPIVNSASTDASSGAKAATKANNNSSSNNNSNNSKKRKPQPYTHSKAGKQRKKSRR
;
A
#
# COMPACT_ATOMS: atom_id res chain seq x y z
N MET A 1 12.40 18.48 -18.01
CA MET A 1 11.43 17.89 -18.97
C MET A 1 10.70 19.07 -19.58
N ALA A 2 10.71 19.25 -20.91
CA ALA A 2 10.21 20.49 -21.53
C ALA A 2 8.67 20.61 -21.52
N ASN A 3 7.95 19.49 -21.40
CA ASN A 3 6.49 19.41 -21.53
C ASN A 3 5.82 18.98 -20.21
N VAL A 4 6.40 19.34 -19.05
CA VAL A 4 5.88 18.98 -17.73
C VAL A 4 5.77 20.23 -16.86
N THR A 5 4.53 20.61 -16.56
CA THR A 5 4.22 21.65 -15.57
C THR A 5 3.96 20.98 -14.22
N VAL A 6 4.66 21.41 -13.18
CA VAL A 6 4.43 20.97 -11.80
C VAL A 6 3.69 22.08 -11.07
N GLN A 7 2.55 21.74 -10.47
CA GLN A 7 1.79 22.63 -9.59
C GLN A 7 1.84 22.08 -8.16
N HIS A 8 1.75 22.96 -7.17
CA HIS A 8 1.72 22.63 -5.74
C HIS A 8 0.59 23.38 -5.06
N GLU A 9 0.26 22.97 -3.83
CA GLU A 9 -0.81 23.60 -3.00
C GLU A 9 -2.21 23.55 -3.64
N VAL A 10 -2.41 22.65 -4.60
CA VAL A 10 -3.69 22.34 -5.22
C VAL A 10 -4.50 21.43 -4.29
N ASP A 11 -5.67 21.89 -3.87
CA ASP A 11 -6.68 21.07 -3.19
C ASP A 11 -7.60 20.41 -4.24
N ALA A 12 -7.48 19.09 -4.38
CA ALA A 12 -8.28 18.30 -5.32
C ALA A 12 -9.77 18.19 -4.94
N THR A 13 -10.17 18.72 -3.78
CA THR A 13 -11.56 18.83 -3.32
C THR A 13 -12.16 20.23 -3.47
N ASP A 14 -11.34 21.24 -3.82
CA ASP A 14 -11.79 22.61 -4.04
C ASP A 14 -12.28 22.82 -5.48
N ALA A 15 -13.52 23.29 -5.63
CA ALA A 15 -14.17 23.45 -6.93
C ALA A 15 -13.56 24.53 -7.83
N GLU A 16 -12.96 25.58 -7.26
CA GLU A 16 -12.43 26.71 -8.00
C GLU A 16 -11.02 26.39 -8.51
N GLN A 17 -10.16 25.89 -7.61
CA GLN A 17 -8.81 25.42 -7.97
C GLN A 17 -8.88 24.35 -9.05
N MET A 18 -9.73 23.33 -8.87
CA MET A 18 -9.94 22.27 -9.85
C MET A 18 -10.35 22.82 -11.23
N LYS A 19 -11.25 23.82 -11.30
CA LYS A 19 -11.62 24.47 -12.57
C LYS A 19 -10.46 25.22 -13.23
N THR A 20 -9.57 25.86 -12.46
CA THR A 20 -8.41 26.58 -13.03
C THR A 20 -7.38 25.68 -13.71
N LEU A 21 -7.37 24.37 -13.39
CA LEU A 21 -6.47 23.40 -14.00
C LEU A 21 -6.85 23.02 -15.44
N GLY A 22 -8.09 23.32 -15.88
CA GLY A 22 -8.59 22.99 -17.22
C GLY A 22 -9.19 21.59 -17.33
N ARG A 23 -9.05 20.96 -18.51
CA ARG A 23 -9.57 19.62 -18.81
C ARG A 23 -8.46 18.61 -19.10
N PHE A 24 -8.73 17.34 -18.80
CA PHE A 24 -7.77 16.23 -18.85
C PHE A 24 -8.36 15.00 -19.54
N ASP A 25 -7.56 14.34 -20.38
CA ASP A 25 -7.87 13.00 -20.90
C ASP A 25 -7.61 11.89 -19.88
N ARG A 26 -6.73 12.16 -18.90
CA ARG A 26 -6.31 11.22 -17.86
C ARG A 26 -6.09 11.97 -16.56
N VAL A 27 -6.83 11.62 -15.52
CA VAL A 27 -6.56 12.06 -14.14
C VAL A 27 -6.16 10.83 -13.34
N ILE A 28 -4.97 10.83 -12.72
CA ILE A 28 -4.43 9.68 -12.00
C ILE A 28 -4.18 10.05 -10.55
N TRP A 29 -4.76 9.31 -9.61
CA TRP A 29 -4.51 9.47 -8.17
C TRP A 29 -4.11 8.14 -7.53
N ASN A 30 -2.83 8.02 -7.21
CA ASN A 30 -2.29 6.83 -6.55
C ASN A 30 -2.37 6.97 -5.02
N PHE A 31 -3.09 6.05 -4.37
CA PHE A 31 -3.22 5.93 -2.92
C PHE A 31 -3.72 7.22 -2.22
N PRO A 32 -4.91 7.74 -2.58
CA PRO A 32 -5.55 8.83 -1.87
C PRO A 32 -5.67 8.52 -0.37
N CYS A 33 -5.18 9.43 0.47
CA CYS A 33 -5.29 9.33 1.92
C CYS A 33 -5.19 10.73 2.54
N VAL A 34 -6.00 11.01 3.56
CA VAL A 34 -5.87 12.22 4.38
C VAL A 34 -4.57 12.18 5.18
N ARG A 35 -4.06 13.37 5.55
CA ARG A 35 -2.89 13.48 6.44
C ARG A 35 -3.26 13.16 7.89
N ALA A 36 -3.23 11.87 8.22
CA ALA A 36 -3.27 11.36 9.58
C ALA A 36 -2.30 12.10 10.51
N PRO A 37 -2.70 12.55 11.71
CA PRO A 37 -1.80 13.24 12.65
C PRO A 37 -0.57 12.43 13.07
N ARG A 38 -0.68 11.09 13.04
CA ARG A 38 0.43 10.16 13.33
C ARG A 38 1.02 9.50 12.08
N GLY A 39 0.58 9.90 10.88
CA GLY A 39 1.04 9.32 9.61
C GLY A 39 0.60 7.87 9.43
N GLU A 40 -0.55 7.52 10.00
CA GLU A 40 -1.20 6.22 9.84
C GLU A 40 -1.76 6.11 8.41
N ASP A 41 -1.56 4.95 7.77
CA ASP A 41 -2.01 4.74 6.39
C ASP A 41 -3.49 4.34 6.40
N GLY A 42 -4.40 5.32 6.42
CA GLY A 42 -5.82 5.15 6.10
C GLY A 42 -6.56 4.06 6.92
N GLN A 43 -6.25 3.94 8.21
CA GLN A 43 -6.79 2.88 9.06
C GLN A 43 -8.27 3.15 9.43
N ASN A 44 -8.92 2.19 10.11
CA ASN A 44 -10.35 2.28 10.45
C ASN A 44 -10.78 3.59 11.13
N GLN A 45 -9.88 4.23 11.90
CA GLN A 45 -10.15 5.50 12.57
C GLN A 45 -10.30 6.69 11.60
N GLU A 46 -9.68 6.61 10.43
CA GLU A 46 -9.61 7.68 9.42
C GLU A 46 -10.45 7.35 8.18
N MET A 47 -11.02 6.15 8.11
CA MET A 47 -11.77 5.64 6.96
C MET A 47 -12.82 6.65 6.46
N GLU A 48 -13.61 7.25 7.34
CA GLU A 48 -14.67 8.17 6.94
C GLU A 48 -14.13 9.48 6.36
N MET A 49 -13.03 10.01 6.92
CA MET A 49 -12.35 11.19 6.35
C MET A 49 -11.76 10.88 4.97
N ASN A 50 -11.25 9.66 4.76
CA ASN A 50 -10.76 9.21 3.46
C ASN A 50 -11.87 8.99 2.43
N LYS A 51 -13.03 8.48 2.84
CA LYS A 51 -14.23 8.42 1.99
C LYS A 51 -14.69 9.82 1.61
N GLN A 52 -14.71 10.75 2.56
CA GLN A 52 -15.08 12.15 2.30
C GLN A 52 -14.10 12.84 1.35
N LEU A 53 -12.79 12.56 1.44
CA LEU A 53 -11.77 13.02 0.49
C LEU A 53 -12.07 12.53 -0.93
N LEU A 54 -12.42 11.24 -1.09
CA LEU A 54 -12.83 10.68 -2.38
C LEU A 54 -14.14 11.28 -2.90
N HIS A 55 -15.14 11.50 -2.03
CA HIS A 55 -16.38 12.21 -2.41
C HIS A 55 -16.08 13.63 -2.93
N GLY A 56 -15.29 14.41 -2.19
CA GLY A 56 -14.95 15.79 -2.56
C GLY A 56 -14.17 15.87 -3.88
N PHE A 57 -13.31 14.91 -4.17
CA PHE A 57 -12.61 14.84 -5.46
C PHE A 57 -13.54 14.41 -6.61
N PHE A 58 -14.29 13.31 -6.43
CA PHE A 58 -15.14 12.79 -7.49
C PHE A 58 -16.26 13.76 -7.89
N ALA A 59 -16.76 14.58 -6.95
CA ALA A 59 -17.75 15.63 -7.23
C ALA A 59 -17.29 16.68 -8.26
N HIS A 60 -15.97 16.91 -8.39
CA HIS A 60 -15.40 17.93 -9.25
C HIS A 60 -14.69 17.36 -10.48
N VAL A 61 -13.93 16.26 -10.33
CA VAL A 61 -13.07 15.72 -11.39
C VAL A 61 -13.84 15.34 -12.67
N GLY A 62 -15.08 14.85 -12.56
CA GLY A 62 -15.90 14.50 -13.72
C GLY A 62 -16.13 15.68 -14.67
N GLN A 63 -16.29 16.89 -14.13
CA GLN A 63 -16.46 18.12 -14.93
C GLN A 63 -15.17 18.54 -15.64
N MET A 64 -14.01 18.04 -15.19
CA MET A 64 -12.68 18.31 -15.76
C MET A 64 -12.23 17.26 -16.77
N LEU A 65 -13.02 16.24 -17.07
CA LEU A 65 -12.68 15.29 -18.12
C LEU A 65 -12.88 15.90 -19.51
N THR A 66 -12.10 15.46 -20.49
CA THR A 66 -12.52 15.53 -21.91
C THR A 66 -13.63 14.50 -22.17
N PRO A 67 -14.35 14.54 -23.31
CA PRO A 67 -15.40 13.55 -23.60
C PRO A 67 -14.92 12.10 -23.61
N THR A 68 -13.63 11.88 -23.87
CA THR A 68 -12.95 10.58 -23.85
C THR A 68 -12.13 10.35 -22.56
N GLY A 69 -12.23 11.25 -21.59
CA GLY A 69 -11.41 11.29 -20.39
C GLY A 69 -11.70 10.15 -19.41
N GLU A 70 -10.69 9.82 -18.60
CA GLU A 70 -10.76 8.77 -17.58
C GLU A 70 -10.13 9.21 -16.26
N VAL A 71 -10.72 8.77 -15.15
CA VAL A 71 -10.17 8.92 -13.79
C VAL A 71 -9.64 7.56 -13.33
N HIS A 72 -8.38 7.53 -12.94
CA HIS A 72 -7.64 6.32 -12.54
C HIS A 72 -7.28 6.47 -11.06
N VAL A 73 -7.92 5.70 -10.18
CA VAL A 73 -7.62 5.72 -8.74
C VAL A 73 -6.97 4.41 -8.33
N THR A 74 -5.71 4.44 -7.90
CA THR A 74 -5.06 3.25 -7.35
C THR A 74 -5.29 3.14 -5.85
N HIS A 75 -5.80 1.99 -5.40
CA HIS A 75 -5.97 1.72 -3.98
C HIS A 75 -5.81 0.23 -3.63
N LYS A 76 -5.56 -0.04 -2.35
CA LYS A 76 -5.49 -1.40 -1.80
C LYS A 76 -6.87 -2.02 -1.68
N THR A 77 -6.97 -3.31 -1.91
CA THR A 77 -8.25 -4.04 -1.92
C THR A 77 -8.47 -4.89 -0.67
N LYS A 78 -7.42 -5.33 0.03
CA LYS A 78 -7.59 -6.17 1.23
C LYS A 78 -8.05 -5.34 2.43
N ALA A 79 -8.63 -6.01 3.42
CA ALA A 79 -9.04 -5.35 4.67
C ALA A 79 -7.84 -4.68 5.37
N PRO A 80 -8.02 -3.49 5.98
CA PRO A 80 -9.26 -2.72 6.10
C PRO A 80 -9.64 -1.92 4.84
N PHE A 81 -8.71 -1.72 3.91
CA PHE A 81 -8.81 -0.78 2.78
C PHE A 81 -9.98 -1.05 1.82
N GLY A 82 -10.32 -2.31 1.56
CA GLY A 82 -11.47 -2.67 0.72
C GLY A 82 -12.82 -2.14 1.21
N GLN A 83 -12.95 -1.82 2.51
CA GLN A 83 -14.18 -1.30 3.13
C GLN A 83 -14.49 0.16 2.75
N TRP A 84 -13.62 0.79 1.94
CA TRP A 84 -13.81 2.15 1.47
C TRP A 84 -14.91 2.25 0.39
N GLY A 85 -15.12 1.20 -0.41
CA GLY A 85 -16.21 1.15 -1.40
C GLY A 85 -16.06 2.20 -2.51
N ILE A 86 -14.84 2.41 -3.01
CA ILE A 86 -14.49 3.49 -3.97
C ILE A 86 -15.42 3.53 -5.19
N GLU A 87 -15.82 2.37 -5.72
CA GLU A 87 -16.76 2.27 -6.84
C GLU A 87 -18.15 2.86 -6.53
N ASN A 88 -18.67 2.64 -5.31
CA ASN A 88 -19.93 3.21 -4.87
C ASN A 88 -19.82 4.74 -4.69
N ILE A 89 -18.70 5.23 -4.16
CA ILE A 89 -18.42 6.66 -4.03
C ILE A 89 -18.37 7.32 -5.42
N ALA A 90 -17.67 6.72 -6.37
CA ALA A 90 -17.61 7.21 -7.76
C ALA A 90 -19.02 7.24 -8.39
N LYS A 91 -19.80 6.16 -8.25
CA LYS A 91 -21.18 6.06 -8.76
C LYS A 91 -22.10 7.14 -8.19
N THR A 92 -22.01 7.44 -6.88
CA THR A 92 -22.76 8.54 -6.27
C THR A 92 -22.40 9.91 -6.87
N ASN A 93 -21.17 10.08 -7.34
CA ASN A 93 -20.66 11.31 -7.94
C ASN A 93 -20.66 11.29 -9.48
N LYS A 94 -21.58 10.55 -10.12
CA LYS A 94 -21.77 10.58 -11.59
C LYS A 94 -20.57 10.08 -12.40
N LEU A 95 -19.78 9.20 -11.80
CA LEU A 95 -18.72 8.45 -12.46
C LEU A 95 -19.07 6.96 -12.50
N ARG A 96 -19.00 6.38 -13.69
CA ARG A 96 -19.24 4.96 -13.95
C ARG A 96 -17.93 4.20 -13.86
N HIS A 97 -17.91 3.09 -13.12
CA HIS A 97 -16.79 2.15 -13.15
C HIS A 97 -16.75 1.43 -14.50
N GLN A 98 -15.59 1.48 -15.16
CA GLN A 98 -15.39 0.89 -16.48
C GLN A 98 -14.62 -0.44 -16.39
N GLN A 99 -13.57 -0.48 -15.54
CA GLN A 99 -12.74 -1.67 -15.30
C GLN A 99 -11.83 -1.44 -14.08
N SER A 100 -11.24 -2.52 -13.55
CA SER A 100 -10.16 -2.47 -12.56
C SER A 100 -8.96 -3.26 -13.09
N VAL A 101 -7.77 -2.66 -13.04
CA VAL A 101 -6.51 -3.28 -13.49
C VAL A 101 -5.53 -3.45 -12.32
N ILE A 102 -4.66 -4.46 -12.39
CA ILE A 102 -3.64 -4.67 -11.35
C ILE A 102 -2.64 -3.51 -11.37
N PHE A 103 -2.34 -2.93 -10.21
CA PHE A 103 -1.29 -1.91 -10.11
C PHE A 103 0.09 -2.57 -10.05
N ASP A 104 0.76 -2.66 -11.20
CA ASP A 104 2.17 -3.01 -11.26
C ASP A 104 3.06 -1.76 -11.20
N ARG A 105 3.83 -1.63 -10.11
CA ARG A 105 4.82 -0.55 -9.93
C ARG A 105 5.91 -0.57 -11.00
N CYS A 106 6.22 -1.72 -11.60
CA CYS A 106 7.26 -1.84 -12.62
C CYS A 106 6.90 -1.10 -13.92
N LEU A 107 5.60 -0.86 -14.17
CA LEU A 107 5.11 -0.04 -15.29
C LEU A 107 5.33 1.46 -15.08
N TYR A 108 5.79 1.89 -13.90
CA TYR A 108 6.05 3.29 -13.55
C TYR A 108 7.53 3.52 -13.15
N PRO A 109 8.47 3.53 -14.11
CA PRO A 109 9.87 3.84 -13.84
C PRO A 109 10.04 5.16 -13.07
N GLY A 110 10.77 5.12 -11.95
CA GLY A 110 10.96 6.27 -11.06
C GLY A 110 9.86 6.49 -10.01
N TYR A 111 8.70 5.82 -10.10
CA TYR A 111 7.68 5.91 -9.06
C TYR A 111 8.07 5.09 -7.81
N SER A 112 7.97 5.74 -6.64
CA SER A 112 8.25 5.15 -5.34
C SER A 112 7.22 5.67 -4.33
N ASN A 113 6.37 4.78 -3.83
CA ASN A 113 5.35 5.11 -2.85
C ASN A 113 5.97 5.33 -1.46
N LYS A 114 5.52 6.38 -0.77
CA LYS A 114 6.05 6.81 0.54
C LYS A 114 4.90 7.13 1.49
N LYS A 115 5.09 6.88 2.78
CA LYS A 115 4.15 7.27 3.83
C LYS A 115 4.22 8.77 4.09
N VAL A 116 3.10 9.37 4.51
CA VAL A 116 2.96 10.83 4.62
C VAL A 116 3.95 11.48 5.61
N LEU A 117 4.21 10.83 6.76
CA LEU A 117 5.11 11.36 7.81
C LEU A 117 6.42 10.57 8.00
N SER A 118 6.75 9.60 7.12
CA SER A 118 7.98 8.82 7.27
C SER A 118 8.68 8.56 5.94
N LYS A 119 10.00 8.30 6.00
CA LYS A 119 10.80 7.93 4.82
C LYS A 119 10.51 6.50 4.32
N GLY A 120 9.67 5.74 5.01
CA GLY A 120 9.30 4.37 4.64
C GLY A 120 8.26 4.32 3.52
N SER A 121 8.26 3.22 2.79
CA SER A 121 7.19 2.84 1.86
C SER A 121 6.09 2.04 2.58
N PHE A 122 5.06 1.66 1.83
CA PHE A 122 4.00 0.76 2.29
C PHE A 122 3.79 -0.38 1.28
N PRO A 123 3.22 -1.53 1.71
CA PRO A 123 2.90 -2.63 0.79
C PRO A 123 1.80 -2.25 -0.19
N ILE A 124 1.96 -2.67 -1.45
CA ILE A 124 1.09 -2.34 -2.59
C ILE A 124 0.72 -3.55 -3.47
N TRP A 125 1.16 -4.76 -3.12
CA TRP A 125 0.96 -5.98 -3.93
C TRP A 125 -0.50 -6.39 -4.12
N ASP A 126 -1.42 -5.84 -3.33
CA ASP A 126 -2.87 -6.08 -3.37
C ASP A 126 -3.65 -4.90 -3.97
N SER A 127 -2.97 -4.01 -4.67
CA SER A 127 -3.55 -2.76 -5.18
C SER A 127 -4.09 -2.92 -6.59
N LEU A 128 -5.28 -2.35 -6.82
CA LEU A 128 -5.86 -2.19 -8.15
C LEU A 128 -5.96 -0.70 -8.49
N THR A 129 -5.85 -0.39 -9.78
CA THR A 129 -6.27 0.89 -10.33
C THR A 129 -7.70 0.72 -10.85
N PHE A 130 -8.63 1.40 -10.19
CA PHE A 130 -10.02 1.52 -10.63
C PHE A 130 -10.09 2.60 -11.71
N VAL A 131 -10.65 2.25 -12.87
CA VAL A 131 -10.83 3.16 -14.01
C VAL A 131 -12.28 3.58 -14.07
N PHE A 132 -12.51 4.88 -13.99
CA PHE A 132 -13.83 5.50 -14.07
C PHE A 132 -13.95 6.40 -15.29
N VAL A 133 -15.14 6.43 -15.87
CA VAL A 133 -15.56 7.34 -16.93
C VAL A 133 -16.75 8.17 -16.45
N SER A 134 -17.07 9.26 -17.16
CA SER A 134 -18.30 10.01 -16.90
C SER A 134 -19.55 9.13 -17.14
N GLU A 135 -20.60 9.26 -16.32
CA GLU A 135 -21.83 8.47 -16.43
C GLU A 135 -22.55 8.66 -17.78
N ASP A 136 -22.38 9.82 -18.43
CA ASP A 136 -22.92 10.15 -19.75
C ASP A 136 -22.08 9.63 -20.93
N ARG A 137 -20.89 9.08 -20.69
CA ARG A 137 -20.07 8.48 -21.75
C ARG A 137 -20.75 7.21 -22.24
N ALA A 138 -21.15 7.23 -23.51
CA ALA A 138 -21.70 6.08 -24.24
C ALA A 138 -20.92 4.80 -23.92
N GLU A 139 -21.66 3.73 -23.62
CA GLU A 139 -21.05 2.42 -23.47
C GLU A 139 -20.32 2.06 -24.79
N PRO A 140 -19.09 1.54 -24.74
CA PRO A 140 -18.57 0.82 -25.89
C PRO A 140 -19.53 -0.33 -26.17
N GLU A 141 -19.99 -0.48 -27.41
CA GLU A 141 -20.93 -1.54 -27.76
C GLU A 141 -20.30 -2.91 -27.50
N THR A 142 -20.63 -3.50 -26.35
CA THR A 142 -20.42 -4.92 -26.10
C THR A 142 -21.17 -5.69 -27.17
N PRO A 143 -20.51 -6.60 -27.93
CA PRO A 143 -21.20 -7.50 -28.83
C PRO A 143 -22.29 -8.23 -28.06
N ALA A 144 -23.53 -8.12 -28.52
CA ALA A 144 -24.68 -8.62 -27.78
C ALA A 144 -24.59 -10.15 -27.62
N GLU A 145 -24.41 -10.62 -26.39
CA GLU A 145 -24.71 -12.00 -26.02
C GLU A 145 -26.23 -12.18 -26.08
N GLY A 146 -26.71 -12.71 -27.20
CA GLY A 146 -28.13 -12.88 -27.46
C GLY A 146 -28.77 -13.91 -26.54
N GLU A 147 -29.94 -13.58 -25.97
CA GLU A 147 -30.76 -14.53 -25.21
C GLU A 147 -31.29 -15.65 -26.12
N GLY A 148 -30.57 -16.77 -26.14
CA GLY A 148 -30.98 -18.01 -26.79
C GLY A 148 -30.87 -19.18 -25.81
N ALA A 149 -31.99 -19.61 -25.23
CA ALA A 149 -32.02 -20.70 -24.28
C ALA A 149 -31.82 -22.08 -24.96
N ALA A 150 -30.57 -22.40 -25.31
CA ALA A 150 -30.12 -23.72 -25.72
C ALA A 150 -28.80 -24.07 -25.03
N LYS A 151 -28.71 -25.26 -24.43
CA LYS A 151 -27.49 -25.74 -23.77
C LYS A 151 -26.40 -25.96 -24.82
N VAL A 152 -25.33 -25.16 -24.78
CA VAL A 152 -24.08 -25.39 -25.52
C VAL A 152 -22.91 -25.05 -24.59
N ASP A 153 -21.80 -25.77 -24.77
CA ASP A 153 -20.69 -25.83 -23.83
C ASP A 153 -19.84 -24.55 -23.74
N LYS A 154 -19.09 -24.43 -22.64
CA LYS A 154 -18.12 -23.34 -22.41
C LYS A 154 -16.92 -23.46 -23.36
N GLU A 155 -16.92 -22.74 -24.48
CA GLU A 155 -15.68 -22.35 -25.12
C GLU A 155 -15.15 -21.05 -24.51
N ALA A 156 -13.97 -21.14 -23.90
CA ALA A 156 -13.29 -20.00 -23.29
C ALA A 156 -12.55 -19.18 -24.35
N SER A 157 -12.67 -17.86 -24.28
CA SER A 157 -11.89 -16.89 -25.06
C SER A 157 -10.39 -17.22 -25.05
N GLY A 158 -9.80 -17.38 -26.24
CA GLY A 158 -8.50 -18.01 -26.46
C GLY A 158 -7.26 -17.21 -26.03
N VAL A 159 -7.04 -17.08 -24.72
CA VAL A 159 -5.69 -17.01 -24.16
C VAL A 159 -5.50 -18.26 -23.30
N PRO A 160 -4.58 -19.19 -23.65
CA PRO A 160 -4.32 -20.36 -22.84
C PRO A 160 -3.75 -19.96 -21.48
N VAL A 161 -4.60 -19.93 -20.45
CA VAL A 161 -4.16 -19.82 -19.06
C VAL A 161 -3.62 -21.19 -18.65
N GLU A 162 -2.35 -21.45 -18.97
CA GLU A 162 -1.67 -22.67 -18.53
C GLU A 162 -1.66 -22.70 -16.99
N PRO A 163 -2.22 -23.73 -16.34
CA PRO A 163 -2.27 -23.80 -14.89
C PRO A 163 -0.85 -23.92 -14.33
N VAL A 164 -0.53 -23.10 -13.32
CA VAL A 164 0.79 -23.14 -12.67
C VAL A 164 0.97 -24.48 -11.95
N THR A 165 1.68 -25.40 -12.58
CA THR A 165 2.00 -26.70 -12.02
C THR A 165 3.20 -26.65 -11.08
N MET A 166 3.31 -27.63 -10.19
CA MET A 166 4.49 -27.79 -9.33
C MET A 166 5.79 -27.94 -10.12
N ASP A 167 5.75 -28.44 -11.36
CA ASP A 167 6.95 -28.60 -12.19
C ASP A 167 7.35 -27.31 -12.90
N ILE A 168 6.40 -26.44 -13.24
CA ILE A 168 6.68 -25.04 -13.64
C ILE A 168 7.37 -24.31 -12.48
N LEU A 169 6.85 -24.46 -11.24
CA LEU A 169 7.46 -23.86 -10.05
C LEU A 169 8.87 -24.41 -9.76
N LYS A 170 9.10 -25.72 -9.88
CA LYS A 170 10.44 -26.31 -9.74
C LYS A 170 11.40 -25.81 -10.82
N LYS A 171 10.97 -25.72 -12.08
CA LYS A 171 11.78 -25.18 -13.19
C LYS A 171 12.15 -23.72 -12.93
N LEU A 172 11.19 -22.87 -12.55
CA LEU A 172 11.45 -21.48 -12.17
C LEU A 172 12.41 -21.39 -10.98
N TYR A 173 12.24 -22.22 -9.95
CA TYR A 173 13.16 -22.28 -8.82
C TYR A 173 14.59 -22.66 -9.27
N LEU A 174 14.76 -23.67 -10.12
CA LEU A 174 16.05 -24.06 -10.68
C LEU A 174 16.69 -22.98 -11.56
N LEU A 175 15.89 -22.22 -12.32
CA LEU A 175 16.37 -21.12 -13.18
C LEU A 175 16.71 -19.84 -12.40
N LEU A 176 16.06 -19.60 -11.26
CA LEU A 176 16.24 -18.41 -10.42
C LEU A 176 17.19 -18.63 -9.25
N THR A 177 17.49 -19.89 -8.90
CA THR A 177 18.56 -20.21 -7.95
C THR A 177 19.90 -19.97 -8.64
N PRO A 178 20.81 -19.15 -8.07
CA PRO A 178 22.14 -18.96 -8.65
C PRO A 178 22.87 -20.30 -8.75
N SER A 179 23.64 -20.48 -9.83
CA SER A 179 24.44 -21.68 -10.04
C SER A 179 25.44 -21.88 -8.89
N LEU A 180 25.84 -23.13 -8.63
CA LEU A 180 27.01 -23.42 -7.81
C LEU A 180 28.25 -22.65 -8.31
N ASP A 181 28.38 -22.44 -9.63
CA ASP A 181 29.46 -21.65 -10.22
C ASP A 181 29.34 -20.15 -9.91
N ASP A 182 28.13 -19.59 -9.81
CA ASP A 182 27.92 -18.18 -9.40
C ASP A 182 28.32 -17.99 -7.92
N MET A 183 27.97 -18.96 -7.08
CA MET A 183 28.32 -18.99 -5.66
C MET A 183 29.82 -19.21 -5.42
N LEU A 184 30.49 -20.01 -6.27
CA LEU A 184 31.92 -20.32 -6.16
C LEU A 184 32.81 -19.26 -6.83
N GLY A 185 32.40 -18.71 -7.98
CA GLY A 185 33.12 -17.67 -8.72
C GLY A 185 33.27 -16.38 -7.92
N SER A 186 32.28 -16.07 -7.06
CA SER A 186 32.27 -14.90 -6.17
C SER A 186 33.41 -14.87 -5.14
N LYS A 187 34.12 -15.99 -4.89
CA LYS A 187 35.25 -16.05 -3.94
C LYS A 187 36.61 -15.67 -4.51
N LYS A 188 36.74 -15.38 -5.81
CA LYS A 188 38.03 -15.01 -6.46
C LYS A 188 38.12 -13.54 -6.87
N LYS A 189 38.21 -12.61 -5.89
CA LYS A 189 38.91 -11.32 -6.07
C LYS A 189 39.32 -10.66 -4.74
N LYS A 190 40.55 -10.14 -4.71
CA LYS A 190 41.22 -9.39 -3.62
C LYS A 190 41.62 -10.15 -2.33
N LYS A 191 42.66 -11.00 -2.46
CA LYS A 191 43.84 -10.84 -1.59
C LYS A 191 44.88 -10.03 -2.39
N LYS A 192 45.21 -8.82 -1.94
CA LYS A 192 46.50 -8.16 -2.28
C LYS A 192 47.40 -8.32 -1.07
N ALA A 193 48.65 -8.71 -1.30
CA ALA A 193 49.61 -9.02 -0.26
C ALA A 193 50.19 -7.75 0.40
N PHE A 194 50.59 -7.88 1.66
CA PHE A 194 51.70 -7.14 2.24
C PHE A 194 52.69 -8.15 2.82
N HIS A 195 53.98 -7.85 2.73
CA HIS A 195 55.06 -8.82 2.95
C HIS A 195 55.85 -8.48 4.22
N ASN A 196 55.97 -9.49 5.09
CA ASN A 196 56.99 -9.81 6.10
C ASN A 196 57.85 -8.72 6.81
N GLY A 197 58.02 -8.90 8.13
CA GLY A 197 59.04 -8.23 8.95
C GLY A 197 59.11 -8.70 10.42
N ASN A 198 59.93 -9.72 10.71
CA ASN A 198 60.50 -10.17 12.01
C ASN A 198 59.64 -10.28 13.31
N GLN A 199 59.26 -11.53 13.66
CA GLN A 199 59.81 -12.40 14.75
C GLN A 199 59.90 -11.90 16.23
N PRO A 200 59.94 -12.80 17.25
CA PRO A 200 58.96 -12.75 18.34
C PRO A 200 59.58 -12.67 19.76
N ILE A 201 58.71 -12.59 20.79
CA ILE A 201 59.08 -12.93 22.17
C ILE A 201 58.11 -13.98 22.72
N VAL A 202 58.69 -15.03 23.28
CA VAL A 202 58.02 -16.16 23.93
C VAL A 202 57.75 -15.84 25.40
N ASN A 203 56.70 -16.42 25.99
CA ASN A 203 56.73 -16.85 27.39
C ASN A 203 55.72 -17.97 27.64
N SER A 204 56.09 -18.90 28.52
CA SER A 204 55.49 -20.23 28.64
C SER A 204 55.13 -20.60 30.09
N ALA A 205 53.94 -21.16 30.29
CA ALA A 205 53.55 -22.10 31.35
C ALA A 205 52.16 -22.67 30.96
N SER A 206 51.84 -23.97 30.85
CA SER A 206 52.04 -25.12 31.75
C SER A 206 51.34 -24.93 33.12
N THR A 207 50.43 -25.76 33.62
CA THR A 207 49.80 -27.01 33.13
C THR A 207 48.25 -26.87 33.30
N ASP A 208 47.33 -27.86 33.37
CA ASP A 208 47.40 -29.32 33.50
C ASP A 208 46.15 -30.04 32.92
N ALA A 209 46.03 -31.34 33.17
CA ALA A 209 45.13 -32.32 32.59
C ALA A 209 43.88 -32.68 33.44
N SER A 210 42.85 -33.18 32.73
CA SER A 210 41.82 -34.13 33.24
C SER A 210 40.82 -33.55 34.28
N SER A 211 39.67 -34.15 34.60
CA SER A 211 38.92 -35.33 34.11
C SER A 211 37.44 -35.16 34.56
N GLY A 212 36.54 -36.06 34.17
CA GLY A 212 35.26 -36.21 34.89
C GLY A 212 34.00 -36.20 34.01
N ALA A 213 33.75 -37.30 33.31
CA ALA A 213 32.40 -37.61 32.85
C ALA A 213 31.52 -38.04 34.05
N LYS A 214 30.25 -37.62 34.08
CA LYS A 214 29.16 -38.48 34.55
C LYS A 214 27.82 -38.03 33.96
N ALA A 215 27.03 -39.01 33.58
CA ALA A 215 25.74 -38.85 32.93
C ALA A 215 24.57 -39.04 33.92
N ALA A 216 23.36 -38.99 33.38
CA ALA A 216 22.10 -39.51 33.92
C ALA A 216 21.31 -38.61 34.91
N THR A 217 19.96 -38.65 35.01
CA THR A 217 18.86 -39.14 34.13
C THR A 217 17.52 -38.83 34.82
N LYS A 218 16.46 -38.42 34.08
CA LYS A 218 15.03 -38.36 34.52
C LYS A 218 14.69 -37.38 35.68
N ALA A 219 13.45 -36.97 35.93
CA ALA A 219 12.20 -36.89 35.14
C ALA A 219 11.18 -35.94 35.84
N ASN A 220 10.09 -35.61 35.14
CA ASN A 220 8.83 -35.01 35.61
C ASN A 220 8.53 -35.01 37.13
N ASN A 221 8.01 -33.87 37.64
CA ASN A 221 6.55 -33.77 37.84
C ASN A 221 6.02 -32.35 38.12
N ASN A 222 4.71 -32.21 37.89
CA ASN A 222 3.86 -31.04 38.11
C ASN A 222 4.04 -30.34 39.47
N SER A 223 3.81 -29.02 39.49
CA SER A 223 2.73 -28.46 40.32
C SER A 223 2.24 -27.11 39.80
N SER A 224 0.94 -26.87 39.97
CA SER A 224 0.19 -25.69 39.56
C SER A 224 0.00 -24.71 40.71
N SER A 225 -0.10 -23.39 40.41
CA SER A 225 -0.88 -22.43 41.22
C SER A 225 -1.00 -21.06 40.51
N ASN A 226 -2.24 -20.54 40.43
CA ASN A 226 -2.72 -19.16 40.68
C ASN A 226 -1.79 -17.93 40.53
N ASN A 227 -2.24 -16.71 40.25
CA ASN A 227 -3.56 -16.15 39.92
C ASN A 227 -3.34 -14.70 39.42
N ASN A 228 -4.16 -14.22 38.48
CA ASN A 228 -5.04 -13.05 38.72
C ASN A 228 -5.71 -12.58 37.42
N SER A 229 -7.01 -12.84 37.33
CA SER A 229 -7.91 -11.90 36.68
C SER A 229 -8.00 -10.63 37.53
N ASN A 230 -8.15 -9.46 36.91
CA ASN A 230 -8.63 -8.30 37.63
C ASN A 230 -9.57 -7.45 36.77
N ASN A 231 -10.65 -7.01 37.40
CA ASN A 231 -11.87 -6.60 36.71
C ASN A 231 -11.99 -5.06 36.62
N SER A 232 -12.77 -4.63 35.64
CA SER A 232 -13.29 -3.29 35.36
C SER A 232 -13.29 -2.23 36.49
N LYS A 233 -12.99 -0.99 36.09
CA LYS A 233 -13.60 0.22 36.70
C LYS A 233 -13.78 1.34 35.68
N LYS A 234 -15.05 1.74 35.50
CA LYS A 234 -15.49 2.84 34.63
C LYS A 234 -14.91 4.18 35.10
N ARG A 235 -14.53 5.06 34.16
CA ARG A 235 -14.47 6.53 34.40
C ARG A 235 -15.38 7.22 33.38
N LYS A 236 -16.41 7.92 33.86
CA LYS A 236 -17.25 8.81 33.05
C LYS A 236 -16.52 10.13 32.75
N PRO A 237 -16.71 10.77 31.59
CA PRO A 237 -16.28 12.14 31.37
C PRO A 237 -17.18 13.16 32.10
N GLN A 238 -16.62 14.32 32.43
CA GLN A 238 -17.31 15.48 33.00
C GLN A 238 -17.99 16.32 31.89
N PRO A 239 -19.08 17.05 32.18
CA PRO A 239 -19.77 17.88 31.19
C PRO A 239 -19.08 19.23 30.97
N TYR A 240 -19.02 19.67 29.72
CA TYR A 240 -18.66 21.06 29.38
C TYR A 240 -19.85 21.99 29.58
N THR A 241 -19.62 23.13 30.25
CA THR A 241 -20.62 24.19 30.38
C THR A 241 -20.49 25.23 29.27
N HIS A 242 -21.60 25.54 28.62
CA HIS A 242 -21.70 26.73 27.76
C HIS A 242 -21.75 27.99 28.63
N SER A 243 -21.03 29.03 28.24
CA SER A 243 -21.45 30.41 28.54
C SER A 243 -21.30 31.29 27.31
N LYS A 244 -22.40 31.94 26.91
CA LYS A 244 -22.40 33.10 26.00
C LYS A 244 -22.44 34.35 26.87
N ALA A 245 -21.51 35.27 26.69
CA ALA A 245 -21.71 36.68 27.05
C ALA A 245 -20.74 37.54 26.22
N GLY A 246 -21.26 38.38 25.33
CA GLY A 246 -20.45 39.34 24.59
C GLY A 246 -20.22 40.63 25.39
N LYS A 247 -19.21 41.41 25.00
CA LYS A 247 -19.21 42.86 25.24
C LYS A 247 -18.47 43.61 24.13
N GLN A 248 -19.12 44.64 23.62
CA GLN A 248 -18.62 45.55 22.58
C GLN A 248 -17.57 46.54 23.11
N ARG A 249 -16.97 47.28 22.15
CA ARG A 249 -16.14 48.50 22.27
C ARG A 249 -14.64 48.18 22.48
N LYS A 250 -13.70 48.95 21.91
CA LYS A 250 -13.78 50.32 21.36
C LYS A 250 -12.74 50.54 20.25
N LYS A 251 -13.02 51.42 19.28
CA LYS A 251 -12.02 51.95 18.33
C LYS A 251 -10.97 52.79 19.08
N SER A 252 -9.71 52.70 18.67
CA SER A 252 -8.76 53.83 18.76
C SER A 252 -7.79 53.80 17.57
N ARG A 253 -7.62 54.96 16.93
CA ARG A 253 -6.62 55.21 15.89
C ARG A 253 -5.21 55.19 16.49
N ARG A 254 -4.23 54.67 15.76
CA ARG A 254 -3.17 55.51 15.19
C ARG A 254 -2.61 54.86 13.94
#